data_AF-W6MK91-F1
#
_entry.id   AF-W6MK91-F1
#
_cell.length_a   1.000
_cell.length_b   1.000
_cell.length_c   1.000
_cell.angle_alpha   90.00
_cell.angle_beta   90.00
_cell.angle_gamma   90.00
#
_symmetry.space_group_name_H-M   'P 1'
#
loop_
_entity.id
_entity.type
_entity.pdbx_description
1 polymer ?
#
loop_
_entity_poly.entity_id
_entity_poly.type
_entity_poly.pdbx_seq_one_letter_code
_entity_poly.pdbx_strand_id
1 'polypeptide(L)'
;MPQNEQSVDEAPQSTEISTKAHKRQVYREEQELKRSRLKTVTFDDKEESTQIDLPRKRFYRQRAHSNPFSDHQLEYPNAPNEMDWTKHYPAHVDSQTGEFTGKVEIADIGCGFGGLLVDLAPEFPDKLILGMEIRVQVTQYVEDRIIALRQQHLAENKYQNISVLRGNAMKFLPNFFYKSQLSKIFFCFPDPHFKQRKHKARIVTNTLLSEYAYVLREGGVVYTITDVLDLHEWMVEHLDGHPLFERLSTEWENQDACVRIMRDSTEEGKKVARNKGSKYVACYRRIANPEL
;
A
#
# COMPACT_ATOMS: atom_id res chain seq x y z
N MET A 1 14.31 61.39 -44.41
CA MET A 1 14.39 60.46 -45.56
C MET A 1 15.49 59.45 -45.28
N PRO A 2 15.31 58.12 -45.45
CA PRO A 2 14.07 57.34 -45.54
C PRO A 2 14.08 56.10 -44.58
N GLN A 3 12.92 55.71 -44.03
CA GLN A 3 12.13 54.49 -44.33
C GLN A 3 12.79 53.13 -44.03
N ASN A 4 12.19 52.36 -43.12
CA ASN A 4 11.50 51.13 -43.53
C ASN A 4 10.54 50.62 -42.44
N GLU A 5 9.27 50.57 -42.81
CA GLU A 5 8.25 49.72 -42.20
C GLU A 5 8.59 48.25 -42.50
N GLN A 6 8.37 47.37 -41.52
CA GLN A 6 7.90 46.02 -41.81
C GLN A 6 7.15 45.48 -40.59
N SER A 7 5.85 45.36 -40.77
CA SER A 7 4.91 44.65 -39.92
C SER A 7 4.79 43.19 -40.37
N VAL A 8 4.29 42.38 -39.42
CA VAL A 8 3.59 41.08 -39.58
C VAL A 8 4.45 39.83 -39.73
N ASP A 9 4.50 39.00 -38.67
CA ASP A 9 3.89 37.66 -38.64
C ASP A 9 4.15 36.97 -37.28
N GLU A 10 3.25 37.15 -36.30
CA GLU A 10 3.16 36.25 -35.13
C GLU A 10 2.23 35.09 -35.47
N ALA A 11 2.80 33.92 -35.76
CA ALA A 11 2.06 32.66 -35.89
C ALA A 11 1.86 31.98 -34.51
N PRO A 12 0.73 31.28 -34.28
CA PRO A 12 0.26 30.94 -32.95
C PRO A 12 0.93 29.68 -32.38
N GLN A 13 1.81 29.82 -31.37
CA GLN A 13 2.35 28.69 -30.59
C GLN A 13 1.38 28.12 -29.54
N SER A 14 0.15 28.63 -29.45
CA SER A 14 -0.81 28.29 -28.38
C SER A 14 -1.75 27.11 -28.69
N THR A 15 -1.81 26.63 -29.95
CA THR A 15 -2.78 25.60 -30.37
C THR A 15 -2.24 24.16 -30.28
N GLU A 16 -0.93 23.94 -30.42
CA GLU A 16 -0.33 22.59 -30.39
C GLU A 16 -0.24 21.98 -28.97
N ILE A 17 -0.07 22.81 -27.95
CA ILE A 17 0.05 22.34 -26.56
C ILE A 17 -1.33 21.88 -26.04
N SER A 18 -2.38 22.63 -26.39
CA SER A 18 -3.78 22.31 -26.07
C SER A 18 -4.24 21.01 -26.75
N THR A 19 -3.88 20.81 -28.02
CA THR A 19 -4.25 19.60 -28.77
C THR A 19 -3.52 18.35 -28.30
N LYS A 20 -2.26 18.42 -27.86
CA LYS A 20 -1.55 17.28 -27.26
C LYS A 20 -2.10 16.90 -25.88
N ALA A 21 -2.46 17.88 -25.05
CA ALA A 21 -3.09 17.64 -23.75
C ALA A 21 -4.46 16.99 -23.93
N HIS A 22 -5.26 17.50 -24.86
CA HIS A 22 -6.58 16.96 -25.19
C HIS A 22 -6.48 15.54 -25.78
N LYS A 23 -5.58 15.28 -26.73
CA LYS A 23 -5.34 13.93 -27.27
C LYS A 23 -4.92 12.93 -26.19
N ARG A 24 -4.13 13.35 -25.20
CA ARG A 24 -3.75 12.51 -24.05
C ARG A 24 -4.92 12.24 -23.12
N GLN A 25 -5.82 13.20 -22.93
CA GLN A 25 -7.01 13.04 -22.12
C GLN A 25 -8.00 12.07 -22.78
N VAL A 26 -8.29 12.27 -24.07
CA VAL A 26 -9.13 11.38 -24.87
C VAL A 26 -8.55 9.97 -24.89
N TYR A 27 -7.23 9.81 -25.07
CA TYR A 27 -6.59 8.50 -24.99
C TYR A 27 -6.73 7.86 -23.60
N ARG A 28 -6.65 8.64 -22.51
CA ARG A 28 -6.86 8.10 -21.15
C ARG A 28 -8.29 7.66 -20.95
N GLU A 29 -9.27 8.47 -21.36
CA GLU A 29 -10.69 8.17 -21.28
C GLU A 29 -11.03 6.92 -22.12
N GLU A 30 -10.50 6.80 -23.33
CA GLU A 30 -10.62 5.58 -24.16
C GLU A 30 -9.99 4.36 -23.50
N GLN A 31 -8.82 4.49 -22.88
CA GLN A 31 -8.20 3.39 -22.14
C GLN A 31 -8.98 3.04 -20.88
N GLU A 32 -9.57 4.01 -20.19
CA GLU A 32 -10.44 3.81 -19.02
C GLU A 32 -11.74 3.12 -19.41
N LEU A 33 -12.34 3.48 -20.54
CA LEU A 33 -13.56 2.89 -21.07
C LEU A 33 -13.30 1.48 -21.64
N LYS A 34 -12.12 1.27 -22.23
CA LYS A 34 -11.66 -0.06 -22.65
C LYS A 34 -11.35 -0.94 -21.44
N ARG A 35 -10.80 -0.36 -20.37
CA ARG A 35 -10.57 -1.02 -19.08
C ARG A 35 -11.88 -1.30 -18.34
N SER A 36 -12.87 -0.41 -18.39
CA SER A 36 -14.19 -0.65 -17.79
C SER A 36 -14.92 -1.78 -18.52
N ARG A 37 -14.80 -1.84 -19.86
CA ARG A 37 -15.25 -2.98 -20.67
C ARG A 37 -14.51 -4.29 -20.38
N LEU A 38 -13.25 -4.23 -19.94
CA LEU A 38 -12.48 -5.39 -19.46
C LEU A 38 -12.73 -5.71 -17.97
N LYS A 39 -13.24 -4.75 -17.17
CA LYS A 39 -13.65 -4.90 -15.77
C LYS A 39 -15.01 -5.59 -15.66
N THR A 40 -15.86 -5.52 -16.69
CA THR A 40 -16.96 -6.47 -16.80
C THR A 40 -16.32 -7.82 -17.09
N VAL A 41 -16.19 -8.63 -16.04
CA VAL A 41 -15.87 -10.04 -16.15
C VAL A 41 -16.79 -10.62 -17.22
N THR A 42 -16.24 -10.85 -18.42
CA THR A 42 -16.81 -11.87 -19.29
C THR A 42 -16.32 -13.15 -18.66
N PHE A 43 -17.21 -13.75 -17.86
CA PHE A 43 -17.15 -15.17 -17.63
C PHE A 43 -17.23 -15.75 -19.03
N ASP A 44 -16.14 -16.36 -19.50
CA ASP A 44 -16.25 -17.23 -20.65
C ASP A 44 -17.22 -18.31 -20.16
N ASP A 45 -18.48 -18.24 -20.60
CA ASP A 45 -19.48 -19.32 -20.46
C ASP A 45 -19.02 -20.48 -21.36
N LYS A 46 -17.83 -21.00 -21.05
CA LYS A 46 -17.28 -22.21 -21.60
C LYS A 46 -17.18 -23.18 -20.43
N GLU A 47 -18.26 -23.94 -20.31
CA GLU A 47 -18.36 -25.25 -19.67
C GLU A 47 -17.83 -25.34 -18.22
N GLU A 48 -18.77 -25.43 -17.26
CA GLU A 48 -18.66 -26.14 -15.97
C GLU A 48 -17.25 -26.25 -15.34
N SER A 49 -16.58 -25.12 -15.08
CA SER A 49 -15.50 -25.10 -14.09
C SER A 49 -16.05 -24.47 -12.81
N THR A 50 -16.25 -25.30 -11.79
CA THR A 50 -16.71 -24.89 -10.44
C THR A 50 -15.63 -24.16 -9.64
N GLN A 51 -14.47 -23.88 -10.25
CA GLN A 51 -13.30 -23.35 -9.58
C GLN A 51 -13.06 -21.89 -9.95
N ILE A 52 -13.18 -21.00 -8.97
CA ILE A 52 -12.94 -19.57 -9.15
C ILE A 52 -11.44 -19.35 -9.34
N ASP A 53 -11.03 -18.65 -10.41
CA ASP A 53 -9.63 -18.40 -10.73
C ASP A 53 -9.09 -17.14 -10.00
N LEU A 54 -7.83 -17.19 -9.57
CA LEU A 54 -7.14 -15.99 -9.07
C LEU A 54 -6.85 -15.00 -10.22
N PRO A 55 -6.91 -13.67 -9.97
CA PRO A 55 -6.61 -12.69 -10.99
C PRO A 55 -5.16 -12.84 -11.48
N ARG A 56 -4.94 -12.57 -12.77
CA ARG A 56 -3.62 -12.66 -13.40
C ARG A 56 -2.97 -11.28 -13.51
N LYS A 57 -1.82 -11.09 -12.85
CA LYS A 57 -1.07 -9.82 -12.77
C LYS A 57 -0.83 -9.16 -14.13
N ARG A 58 -0.67 -9.95 -15.20
CA ARG A 58 -0.42 -9.45 -16.56
C ARG A 58 -1.49 -8.47 -17.07
N PHE A 59 -2.70 -8.51 -16.51
CA PHE A 59 -3.82 -7.64 -16.87
C PHE A 59 -3.87 -6.32 -16.07
N TYR A 60 -3.05 -6.20 -15.01
CA TYR A 60 -3.04 -5.05 -14.08
C TYR A 60 -1.74 -4.24 -14.19
N ARG A 61 -1.19 -4.11 -15.40
CA ARG A 61 0.13 -3.48 -15.61
C ARG A 61 0.10 -1.99 -15.33
N GLN A 62 0.92 -1.58 -14.36
CA GLN A 62 1.27 -0.18 -14.05
C GLN A 62 2.79 -0.05 -13.86
N ARG A 63 3.33 1.18 -13.89
CA ARG A 63 4.72 1.43 -13.49
C ARG A 63 4.93 0.99 -12.03
N ALA A 64 6.09 0.40 -11.76
CA ALA A 64 6.45 -0.09 -10.43
C ALA A 64 6.48 1.03 -9.38
N HIS A 65 6.90 2.24 -9.77
CA HIS A 65 7.07 3.37 -8.86
C HIS A 65 6.00 4.44 -9.10
N SER A 66 5.45 4.95 -8.00
CA SER A 66 4.56 6.12 -7.98
C SER A 66 5.26 7.27 -7.27
N ASN A 67 4.99 8.50 -7.72
CA ASN A 67 5.40 9.67 -6.96
C ASN A 67 4.43 9.84 -5.78
N PRO A 68 4.87 9.76 -4.51
CA PRO A 68 3.99 9.98 -3.37
C PRO A 68 3.53 11.44 -3.27
N PHE A 69 4.25 12.37 -3.90
CA PHE A 69 3.91 13.80 -3.88
C PHE A 69 3.01 14.25 -5.02
N SER A 70 2.67 13.38 -5.98
CA SER A 70 1.70 13.79 -7.01
C SER A 70 0.29 13.84 -6.44
N ASP A 71 -0.52 14.74 -6.97
CA ASP A 71 -1.94 14.83 -6.67
C ASP A 71 -2.66 13.66 -7.34
N HIS A 72 -2.69 12.55 -6.62
CA HIS A 72 -3.63 11.48 -6.90
C HIS A 72 -4.99 11.92 -6.35
N GLN A 73 -6.06 11.75 -7.12
CA GLN A 73 -7.42 11.79 -6.58
C GLN A 73 -7.56 10.59 -5.63
N LEU A 74 -7.20 10.82 -4.37
CA LEU A 74 -7.30 9.90 -3.25
C LEU A 74 -8.28 10.54 -2.28
N GLU A 75 -9.33 9.81 -1.95
CA GLU A 75 -10.26 10.20 -0.92
C GLU A 75 -9.72 9.70 0.41
N TYR A 76 -9.59 10.61 1.36
CA TYR A 76 -9.23 10.32 2.74
C TYR A 76 -10.44 10.68 3.60
N PRO A 77 -10.80 9.87 4.61
CA PRO A 77 -11.78 10.29 5.60
C PRO A 77 -11.27 11.54 6.33
N ASN A 78 -12.16 12.42 6.81
CA ASN A 78 -11.72 13.59 7.56
C ASN A 78 -11.18 13.21 8.95
N ALA A 79 -11.72 12.13 9.52
CA ALA A 79 -11.32 11.56 10.81
C ALA A 79 -11.54 10.04 10.83
N PRO A 80 -10.88 9.28 11.74
CA PRO A 80 -10.97 7.82 11.76
C PRO A 80 -12.38 7.24 11.92
N ASN A 81 -13.30 7.97 12.56
CA ASN A 81 -14.70 7.57 12.74
C ASN A 81 -15.54 7.68 11.45
N GLU A 82 -15.09 8.45 10.47
CA GLU A 82 -15.76 8.58 9.16
C GLU A 82 -15.33 7.49 8.17
N MET A 83 -14.36 6.64 8.54
CA MET A 83 -13.91 5.55 7.69
C MET A 83 -14.91 4.39 7.70
N ASP A 84 -15.50 4.10 6.55
CA ASP A 84 -16.41 2.98 6.34
C ASP A 84 -15.64 1.67 6.13
N TRP A 85 -15.46 0.90 7.21
CA TRP A 85 -14.80 -0.41 7.18
C TRP A 85 -15.69 -1.56 6.72
N THR A 86 -17.01 -1.35 6.59
CA THR A 86 -17.97 -2.44 6.28
C THR A 86 -17.70 -3.06 4.91
N LYS A 87 -17.31 -2.24 3.92
CA LYS A 87 -16.94 -2.66 2.56
C LYS A 87 -15.69 -3.53 2.53
N HIS A 88 -14.78 -3.31 3.47
CA HIS A 88 -13.51 -4.03 3.55
C HIS A 88 -13.67 -5.37 4.27
N TYR A 89 -14.49 -5.41 5.32
CA TYR A 89 -14.64 -6.58 6.21
C TYR A 89 -16.12 -6.93 6.44
N PRO A 90 -16.85 -7.38 5.41
CA PRO A 90 -18.29 -7.63 5.51
C PRO A 90 -18.65 -8.72 6.53
N ALA A 91 -17.77 -9.69 6.78
CA ALA A 91 -17.98 -10.72 7.79
C ALA A 91 -17.91 -10.21 9.24
N HIS A 92 -17.47 -8.97 9.44
CA HIS A 92 -17.36 -8.31 10.76
C HIS A 92 -18.42 -7.23 10.97
N VAL A 93 -19.49 -7.26 10.17
CA VAL A 93 -20.66 -6.41 10.31
C VAL A 93 -21.72 -7.17 11.11
N ASP A 94 -22.23 -6.55 12.16
CA ASP A 94 -23.32 -7.12 12.94
C ASP A 94 -24.58 -7.22 12.08
N SER A 95 -25.17 -8.41 12.00
CA SER A 95 -26.34 -8.67 11.14
C SER A 95 -27.62 -7.95 11.58
N GLN A 96 -27.72 -7.54 12.84
CA GLN A 96 -28.90 -6.88 13.42
C GLN A 96 -28.77 -5.36 13.34
N THR A 97 -27.61 -4.81 13.68
CA THR A 97 -27.40 -3.35 13.71
C THR A 97 -26.83 -2.80 12.41
N GLY A 98 -26.18 -3.64 11.59
CA GLY A 98 -25.42 -3.21 10.42
C GLY A 98 -24.12 -2.48 10.77
N GLU A 99 -23.73 -2.47 12.04
CA GLU A 99 -22.54 -1.78 12.51
C GLU A 99 -21.29 -2.64 12.38
N PHE A 100 -20.17 -1.99 12.06
CA PHE A 100 -18.87 -2.65 12.03
C PHE A 100 -18.36 -2.90 13.46
N THR A 101 -18.09 -4.16 13.78
CA THR A 101 -17.69 -4.59 15.13
C THR A 101 -16.17 -4.82 15.28
N GLY A 102 -15.45 -4.78 14.16
CA GLY A 102 -14.01 -5.04 14.13
C GLY A 102 -13.15 -3.81 14.39
N LYS A 103 -11.84 -4.04 14.46
CA LYS A 103 -10.83 -2.97 14.45
C LYS A 103 -9.60 -3.44 13.67
N VAL A 104 -9.15 -2.64 12.70
CA VAL A 104 -7.88 -2.90 12.01
C VAL A 104 -6.74 -2.79 13.02
N GLU A 105 -5.97 -3.86 13.16
CA GLU A 105 -4.86 -3.95 14.12
C GLU A 105 -3.50 -4.17 13.44
N ILE A 106 -3.48 -4.56 12.18
CA ILE A 106 -2.25 -4.80 11.41
C ILE A 106 -2.31 -4.00 10.10
N ALA A 107 -1.24 -3.27 9.79
CA ALA A 107 -1.13 -2.51 8.54
C ALA A 107 0.11 -2.92 7.75
N ASP A 108 -0.07 -3.22 6.46
CA ASP A 108 1.00 -3.45 5.48
C ASP A 108 1.13 -2.23 4.56
N ILE A 109 2.15 -1.41 4.80
CA ILE A 109 2.33 -0.13 4.12
C ILE A 109 3.13 -0.31 2.83
N GLY A 110 2.48 -0.01 1.70
CA GLY A 110 3.03 -0.30 0.39
C GLY A 110 2.93 -1.79 0.05
N CYS A 111 1.77 -2.40 0.31
CA CYS A 111 1.57 -3.87 0.29
C CYS A 111 1.81 -4.54 -1.08
N GLY A 112 2.00 -3.78 -2.15
CA GLY A 112 2.20 -4.30 -3.50
C GLY A 112 1.07 -5.24 -3.90
N PHE A 113 1.41 -6.43 -4.38
CA PHE A 113 0.43 -7.44 -4.80
C PHE A 113 -0.20 -8.25 -3.63
N GLY A 114 -0.09 -7.76 -2.39
CA GLY A 114 -0.79 -8.31 -1.23
C GLY A 114 -0.28 -9.67 -0.76
N GLY A 115 0.97 -10.04 -1.09
CA GLY A 115 1.54 -11.34 -0.71
C GLY A 115 1.62 -11.52 0.81
N LEU A 116 2.04 -10.49 1.54
CA LEU A 116 2.09 -10.51 3.00
C LEU A 116 0.71 -10.66 3.63
N LEU A 117 -0.29 -9.92 3.12
CA LEU A 117 -1.67 -10.00 3.62
C LEU A 117 -2.19 -11.44 3.61
N VAL A 118 -2.01 -12.13 2.48
CA VAL A 118 -2.50 -13.51 2.29
C VAL A 118 -1.87 -14.47 3.29
N ASP A 119 -0.56 -14.35 3.54
CA ASP A 119 0.13 -15.27 4.43
C ASP A 119 -0.05 -14.91 5.93
N LEU A 120 -0.33 -13.64 6.26
CA LEU A 120 -0.70 -13.23 7.62
C LEU A 120 -2.15 -13.57 7.98
N ALA A 121 -3.06 -13.63 7.01
CA ALA A 121 -4.49 -13.89 7.23
C ALA A 121 -4.76 -15.14 8.08
N PRO A 122 -4.18 -16.33 7.77
CA PRO A 122 -4.38 -17.53 8.58
C PRO A 122 -3.57 -17.54 9.88
N GLU A 123 -2.48 -16.77 9.97
CA GLU A 123 -1.66 -16.65 11.19
C GLU A 123 -2.39 -15.83 12.27
N PHE A 124 -3.17 -14.83 11.86
CA PHE A 124 -3.92 -13.94 12.76
C PHE A 124 -5.41 -13.91 12.42
N PRO A 125 -6.15 -15.03 12.56
CA PRO A 125 -7.55 -15.12 12.12
C PRO A 125 -8.46 -14.11 12.82
N ASP A 126 -8.15 -13.75 14.07
CA ASP A 126 -8.95 -12.82 14.89
C ASP A 126 -8.55 -11.34 14.70
N LYS A 127 -7.54 -11.04 13.87
CA LYS A 127 -7.05 -9.68 13.67
C LYS A 127 -7.34 -9.21 12.26
N LEU A 128 -7.87 -7.99 12.16
CA LEU A 128 -8.07 -7.35 10.87
C LEU A 128 -6.77 -6.71 10.36
N ILE A 129 -6.47 -7.00 9.10
CA ILE A 129 -5.21 -6.69 8.42
C ILE A 129 -5.51 -5.88 7.17
N LEU A 130 -4.94 -4.67 7.09
CA LEU A 130 -5.13 -3.78 5.97
C LEU A 130 -3.83 -3.58 5.19
N GLY A 131 -3.85 -3.86 3.90
CA GLY A 131 -2.82 -3.37 2.98
C GLY A 131 -3.13 -1.96 2.50
N MET A 132 -2.13 -1.09 2.46
CA MET A 132 -2.24 0.23 1.84
C MET A 132 -1.33 0.30 0.61
N GLU A 133 -1.89 0.65 -0.55
CA GLU A 133 -1.13 0.78 -1.80
C GLU A 133 -1.60 2.01 -2.59
N ILE A 134 -0.66 2.74 -3.16
CA ILE A 134 -0.94 4.00 -3.87
C ILE A 134 -1.33 3.76 -5.34
N ARG A 135 -0.89 2.64 -5.93
CA ARG A 135 -1.09 2.28 -7.34
C ARG A 135 -2.46 1.64 -7.58
N VAL A 136 -3.35 2.39 -8.22
CA VAL A 136 -4.72 1.97 -8.60
C VAL A 136 -4.80 0.54 -9.14
N GLN A 137 -3.99 0.19 -10.15
CA GLN A 137 -4.12 -1.12 -10.79
C GLN A 137 -3.62 -2.25 -9.89
N VAL A 138 -2.67 -1.95 -9.00
CA VAL A 138 -2.16 -2.92 -8.04
C VAL A 138 -3.17 -3.11 -6.92
N THR A 139 -3.76 -2.04 -6.39
CA THR A 139 -4.87 -2.14 -5.42
C THR A 139 -6.03 -2.96 -5.99
N GLN A 140 -6.50 -2.67 -7.21
CA GLN A 140 -7.58 -3.44 -7.86
C GLN A 140 -7.22 -4.93 -7.98
N TYR A 141 -5.98 -5.25 -8.36
CA TYR A 141 -5.53 -6.64 -8.41
C TYR A 141 -5.66 -7.33 -7.05
N VAL A 142 -5.27 -6.64 -5.97
CA VAL A 142 -5.33 -7.18 -4.61
C VAL A 142 -6.77 -7.33 -4.15
N GLU A 143 -7.65 -6.36 -4.45
CA GLU A 143 -9.10 -6.47 -4.19
C GLU A 143 -9.67 -7.73 -4.83
N ASP A 144 -9.48 -7.90 -6.14
CA ASP A 144 -9.98 -9.05 -6.90
C ASP A 144 -9.38 -10.36 -6.37
N ARG A 145 -8.11 -10.34 -5.94
CA ARG A 145 -7.42 -11.50 -5.37
C ARG A 145 -8.02 -11.90 -4.02
N ILE A 146 -8.30 -10.93 -3.15
CA ILE A 146 -8.91 -11.17 -1.83
C ILE A 146 -10.34 -11.72 -2.01
N ILE A 147 -11.12 -11.16 -2.93
CA ILE A 147 -12.47 -11.66 -3.26
C ILE A 147 -12.40 -13.12 -3.71
N ALA A 148 -11.52 -13.44 -4.66
CA ALA A 148 -11.34 -14.81 -5.14
C ALA A 148 -10.92 -15.76 -4.01
N LEU A 149 -9.98 -15.36 -3.14
CA LEU A 149 -9.55 -16.18 -2.00
C LEU A 149 -10.69 -16.43 -1.00
N ARG A 150 -11.48 -15.41 -0.67
CA ARG A 150 -12.66 -15.55 0.20
C ARG A 150 -13.67 -16.54 -0.37
N GLN A 151 -13.90 -16.51 -1.69
CA GLN A 151 -14.84 -17.42 -2.35
C GLN A 151 -14.29 -18.85 -2.44
N GLN A 152 -13.00 -19.02 -2.77
CA GLN A 152 -12.33 -20.33 -2.83
C GLN A 152 -12.33 -21.03 -1.46
N HIS A 153 -12.27 -20.26 -0.36
CA HIS A 153 -12.23 -20.78 1.00
C HIS A 153 -13.49 -20.45 1.81
N LEU A 154 -14.64 -20.33 1.12
CA LEU A 154 -15.91 -19.97 1.75
C LEU A 154 -16.32 -20.97 2.84
N ALA A 155 -16.14 -22.28 2.59
CA ALA A 155 -16.47 -23.33 3.55
C ALA A 155 -15.63 -23.28 4.83
N GLU A 156 -14.42 -22.73 4.75
CA GLU A 156 -13.49 -22.58 5.88
C GLU A 156 -13.57 -21.18 6.53
N ASN A 157 -14.38 -20.28 5.97
CA ASN A 157 -14.49 -18.87 6.36
C ASN A 157 -13.14 -18.13 6.44
N LYS A 158 -12.19 -18.47 5.56
CA LYS A 158 -10.84 -17.87 5.56
C LYS A 158 -10.77 -16.56 4.79
N TYR A 159 -9.73 -15.76 5.08
CA TYR A 159 -9.41 -14.49 4.41
C TYR A 159 -10.46 -13.38 4.55
N GLN A 160 -11.42 -13.53 5.48
CA GLN A 160 -12.39 -12.48 5.81
C GLN A 160 -11.77 -11.32 6.58
N ASN A 161 -10.58 -11.54 7.15
CA ASN A 161 -9.84 -10.61 8.00
C ASN A 161 -8.80 -9.76 7.25
N ILE A 162 -8.66 -9.91 5.93
CA ILE A 162 -7.74 -9.11 5.11
C ILE A 162 -8.48 -8.22 4.13
N SER A 163 -7.95 -7.02 3.91
CA SER A 163 -8.42 -6.11 2.86
C SER A 163 -7.29 -5.24 2.35
N VAL A 164 -7.53 -4.51 1.26
CA VAL A 164 -6.62 -3.49 0.73
C VAL A 164 -7.35 -2.16 0.58
N LEU A 165 -6.61 -1.07 0.78
CA LEU A 165 -7.08 0.30 0.61
C LEU A 165 -6.13 1.03 -0.35
N ARG A 166 -6.72 1.74 -1.32
CA ARG A 166 -5.97 2.67 -2.14
C ARG A 166 -5.67 3.93 -1.33
N GLY A 167 -4.42 4.13 -0.95
CA GLY A 167 -4.05 5.26 -0.11
C GLY A 167 -2.57 5.59 -0.20
N ASN A 168 -2.23 6.84 0.10
CA ASN A 168 -0.85 7.24 0.29
C ASN A 168 -0.53 7.25 1.79
N ALA A 169 0.21 6.25 2.26
CA ALA A 169 0.57 6.15 3.67
C ALA A 169 1.48 7.29 4.16
N MET A 170 2.11 8.06 3.26
CA MET A 170 2.86 9.28 3.63
C MET A 170 1.94 10.49 3.89
N LYS A 171 0.64 10.37 3.64
CA LYS A 171 -0.32 11.44 3.84
C LYS A 171 -1.42 10.95 4.77
N PHE A 172 -1.52 11.57 5.94
CA PHE A 172 -2.69 11.46 6.80
C PHE A 172 -2.99 10.03 7.27
N LEU A 173 -1.97 9.27 7.68
CA LEU A 173 -2.22 7.97 8.32
C LEU A 173 -3.13 8.09 9.58
N PRO A 174 -3.02 9.16 10.40
CA PRO A 174 -3.94 9.43 11.49
C PRO A 174 -5.40 9.70 11.10
N ASN A 175 -5.71 9.90 9.80
CA ASN A 175 -7.09 10.02 9.35
C ASN A 175 -7.79 8.65 9.25
N PHE A 176 -7.04 7.57 9.04
CA PHE A 176 -7.60 6.22 8.94
C PHE A 176 -7.67 5.51 10.29
N PHE A 177 -6.71 5.78 11.18
CA PHE A 177 -6.55 5.03 12.42
C PHE A 177 -6.59 5.95 13.63
N TYR A 178 -7.30 5.51 14.67
CA TYR A 178 -7.24 6.17 15.97
C TYR A 178 -5.85 6.05 16.59
N LYS A 179 -5.59 6.90 17.59
CA LYS A 179 -4.41 6.77 18.45
C LYS A 179 -4.32 5.34 19.00
N SER A 180 -3.13 4.75 18.93
CA SER A 180 -2.83 3.42 19.48
C SER A 180 -3.76 2.30 18.98
N GLN A 181 -4.32 2.44 17.78
CA GLN A 181 -5.17 1.43 17.17
C GLN A 181 -4.36 0.22 16.68
N LEU A 182 -3.24 0.45 16.00
CA LEU A 182 -2.45 -0.61 15.39
C LEU A 182 -1.59 -1.32 16.42
N SER A 183 -1.31 -2.59 16.16
CA SER A 183 -0.37 -3.44 16.90
C SER A 183 0.88 -3.76 16.08
N LYS A 184 0.76 -3.76 14.74
CA LYS A 184 1.85 -4.08 13.82
C LYS A 184 1.78 -3.18 12.58
N ILE A 185 2.94 -2.67 12.17
CA ILE A 185 3.11 -1.94 10.91
C ILE A 185 4.24 -2.61 10.13
N PHE A 186 4.02 -2.92 8.87
CA PHE A 186 5.01 -3.54 7.99
C PHE A 186 5.46 -2.58 6.89
N PHE A 187 6.77 -2.51 6.67
CA PHE A 187 7.41 -1.85 5.53
C PHE A 187 8.24 -2.88 4.77
N CYS A 188 7.61 -3.53 3.79
CA CYS A 188 8.22 -4.64 3.05
C CYS A 188 8.75 -4.19 1.68
N PHE A 189 10.07 -4.18 1.54
CA PHE A 189 10.77 -3.76 0.32
C PHE A 189 10.32 -2.38 -0.18
N PRO A 190 10.31 -1.34 0.68
CA PRO A 190 9.91 0.00 0.27
C PRO A 190 10.84 0.56 -0.82
N ASP A 191 10.35 1.53 -1.60
CA ASP A 191 11.16 2.16 -2.66
C ASP A 191 12.37 2.89 -2.05
N PRO A 192 13.61 2.52 -2.44
CA PRO A 192 14.82 3.10 -1.87
C PRO A 192 15.06 4.56 -2.27
N HIS A 193 14.45 5.02 -3.37
CA HIS A 193 14.61 6.39 -3.89
C HIS A 193 16.07 6.88 -3.93
N PHE A 194 16.97 6.09 -4.54
CA PHE A 194 18.45 6.25 -4.56
C PHE A 194 19.04 7.65 -4.82
N LYS A 195 18.28 8.60 -5.40
CA LYS A 195 18.78 9.95 -5.65
C LYS A 195 18.55 10.79 -4.41
N GLN A 196 19.59 11.42 -3.85
CA GLN A 196 19.48 12.28 -2.64
C GLN A 196 18.28 13.23 -2.65
N ARG A 197 18.04 13.93 -3.76
CA ARG A 197 16.88 14.83 -3.93
C ARG A 197 15.50 14.17 -3.74
N LYS A 198 15.44 12.84 -3.76
CA LYS A 198 14.24 12.01 -3.57
C LYS A 198 14.17 11.33 -2.21
N HIS A 199 15.15 11.51 -1.32
CA HIS A 199 15.12 10.87 0.00
C HIS A 199 13.92 11.30 0.84
N LYS A 200 13.37 12.50 0.60
CA LYS A 200 12.11 12.95 1.21
C LYS A 200 10.90 12.04 0.89
N ALA A 201 10.96 11.29 -0.20
CA ALA A 201 9.92 10.35 -0.61
C ALA A 201 10.04 8.97 0.08
N ARG A 202 11.11 8.72 0.86
CA ARG A 202 11.28 7.46 1.58
C ARG A 202 10.29 7.40 2.77
N ILE A 203 9.80 6.20 3.07
CA ILE A 203 8.65 6.00 3.97
C ILE A 203 8.99 6.11 5.48
N VAL A 204 10.26 6.03 5.86
CA VAL A 204 10.74 6.05 7.27
C VAL A 204 11.51 7.35 7.59
N THR A 205 10.80 8.47 7.72
CA THR A 205 11.40 9.76 8.13
C THR A 205 10.93 10.13 9.53
N ASN A 206 11.65 11.02 10.25
CA ASN A 206 11.26 11.42 11.61
C ASN A 206 9.80 11.92 11.71
N THR A 207 9.34 12.72 10.74
CA THR A 207 7.95 13.21 10.70
C THR A 207 6.95 12.06 10.57
N LEU A 208 7.20 11.12 9.66
CA LEU A 208 6.33 9.96 9.47
C LEU A 208 6.39 9.00 10.66
N LEU A 209 7.56 8.84 11.28
CA LEU A 209 7.73 8.02 12.49
C LEU A 209 6.86 8.53 13.64
N SER A 210 6.65 9.85 13.75
CA SER A 210 5.75 10.42 14.76
C SER A 210 4.28 10.06 14.47
N GLU A 211 3.86 10.06 13.20
CA GLU A 211 2.52 9.58 12.80
C GLU A 211 2.36 8.07 13.06
N TYR A 212 3.39 7.27 12.76
CA TYR A 212 3.38 5.83 13.04
C TYR A 212 3.30 5.56 14.54
N ALA A 213 4.06 6.29 15.35
CA ALA A 213 4.02 6.17 16.81
C ALA A 213 2.69 6.63 17.43
N TYR A 214 1.97 7.53 16.76
CA TYR A 214 0.62 7.95 17.16
C TYR A 214 -0.40 6.83 16.95
N VAL A 215 -0.43 6.19 15.77
CA VAL A 215 -1.40 5.13 15.46
C VAL A 215 -1.01 3.77 16.04
N LEU A 216 0.26 3.53 16.33
CA LEU A 216 0.77 2.28 16.90
C LEU A 216 0.70 2.30 18.44
N ARG A 217 0.14 1.23 19.03
CA ARG A 217 0.03 1.09 20.49
C ARG A 217 1.38 0.82 21.14
N GLU A 218 1.46 1.10 22.43
CA GLU A 218 2.59 0.69 23.29
C GLU A 218 2.81 -0.82 23.22
N GLY A 219 4.07 -1.22 23.03
CA GLY A 219 4.45 -2.61 22.77
C GLY A 219 4.18 -3.10 21.34
N GLY A 220 3.50 -2.30 20.50
CA GLY A 220 3.33 -2.58 19.08
C GLY A 220 4.66 -2.57 18.33
N VAL A 221 4.72 -3.21 17.16
CA VAL A 221 6.00 -3.43 16.45
C VAL A 221 5.95 -2.89 15.01
N VAL A 222 7.00 -2.17 14.64
CA VAL A 222 7.34 -1.83 13.26
C VAL A 222 8.28 -2.88 12.71
N TYR A 223 7.91 -3.49 11.59
CA TYR A 223 8.69 -4.50 10.88
C TYR A 223 9.23 -3.89 9.58
N THR A 224 10.55 -3.92 9.39
CA THR A 224 11.18 -3.43 8.15
C THR A 224 11.97 -4.55 7.49
N ILE A 225 11.89 -4.62 6.16
CA ILE A 225 12.74 -5.49 5.35
C ILE A 225 13.08 -4.83 4.01
N THR A 226 14.33 -4.93 3.56
CA THR A 226 14.75 -4.46 2.24
C THR A 226 15.95 -5.27 1.73
N ASP A 227 16.15 -5.28 0.42
CA ASP A 227 17.34 -5.82 -0.25
C ASP A 227 18.41 -4.75 -0.52
N VAL A 228 18.16 -3.50 -0.15
CA VAL A 228 19.07 -2.37 -0.35
C VAL A 228 19.69 -1.95 0.98
N LEU A 229 20.99 -2.18 1.14
CA LEU A 229 21.72 -1.85 2.38
C LEU A 229 21.62 -0.36 2.75
N ASP A 230 21.81 0.55 1.80
CA ASP A 230 21.68 2.01 2.03
C ASP A 230 20.29 2.40 2.55
N LEU A 231 19.23 1.74 2.08
CA LEU A 231 17.88 1.98 2.58
C LEU A 231 17.71 1.40 3.98
N HIS A 232 18.27 0.22 4.24
CA HIS A 232 18.25 -0.40 5.56
C HIS A 232 18.93 0.49 6.61
N GLU A 233 20.16 0.94 6.33
CA GLU A 233 20.92 1.84 7.21
C GLU A 233 20.16 3.14 7.46
N TRP A 234 19.54 3.70 6.42
CA TRP A 234 18.71 4.88 6.55
C TRP A 234 17.47 4.66 7.43
N MET A 235 16.76 3.53 7.29
CA MET A 235 15.61 3.22 8.15
C MET A 235 16.05 3.03 9.60
N VAL A 236 17.17 2.33 9.82
CA VAL A 236 17.77 2.11 11.13
C VAL A 236 18.15 3.44 11.78
N GLU A 237 18.85 4.33 11.07
CA GLU A 237 19.25 5.64 11.57
C GLU A 237 18.06 6.46 12.09
N HIS A 238 16.96 6.50 11.34
CA HIS A 238 15.78 7.29 11.73
C HIS A 238 15.00 6.64 12.87
N LEU A 239 14.89 5.30 12.88
CA LEU A 239 14.20 4.57 13.94
C LEU A 239 14.99 4.61 15.25
N ASP A 240 16.31 4.39 15.22
CA ASP A 240 17.21 4.51 16.38
C ASP A 240 17.21 5.96 16.92
N GLY A 241 17.08 6.96 16.05
CA GLY A 241 17.03 8.37 16.43
C GLY A 241 15.68 8.86 16.97
N HIS A 242 14.61 8.07 16.90
CA HIS A 242 13.28 8.49 17.31
C HIS A 242 12.94 8.04 18.75
N PRO A 243 12.51 8.94 19.65
CA PRO A 243 12.42 8.66 21.10
C PRO A 243 11.32 7.67 21.50
N LEU A 244 10.48 7.22 20.56
CA LEU A 244 9.37 6.30 20.81
C LEU A 244 9.58 4.90 20.20
N PHE A 245 10.76 4.62 19.67
CA PHE A 245 11.09 3.33 19.08
C PHE A 245 12.35 2.74 19.70
N GLU A 246 12.30 1.46 20.02
CA GLU A 246 13.41 0.69 20.57
C GLU A 246 13.66 -0.52 19.68
N ARG A 247 14.92 -0.70 19.27
CA ARG A 247 15.31 -1.82 18.40
C ARG A 247 15.16 -3.16 19.12
N LEU A 248 14.52 -4.12 18.46
CA LEU A 248 14.44 -5.49 18.92
C LEU A 248 15.70 -6.25 18.52
N SER A 249 16.10 -7.23 19.36
CA SER A 249 17.31 -7.99 19.13
C SER A 249 17.15 -8.99 17.98
N THR A 250 18.26 -9.40 17.38
CA THR A 250 18.27 -10.41 16.31
C THR A 250 17.72 -11.76 16.80
N GLU A 251 17.90 -12.10 18.07
CA GLU A 251 17.31 -13.30 18.66
C GLU A 251 15.78 -13.24 18.66
N TRP A 252 15.20 -12.06 18.98
CA TRP A 252 13.76 -11.85 18.89
C TRP A 252 13.28 -11.96 17.43
N GLU A 253 13.98 -11.32 16.50
CA GLU A 253 13.65 -11.37 15.07
C GLU A 253 13.66 -12.81 14.53
N ASN A 254 14.59 -13.65 14.98
CA ASN A 254 14.70 -15.04 14.55
C ASN A 254 13.57 -15.95 15.08
N GLN A 255 12.90 -15.54 16.17
CA GLN A 255 11.83 -16.31 16.80
C GLN A 255 10.43 -15.82 16.42
N ASP A 256 10.30 -14.58 15.92
CA ASP A 256 9.02 -13.98 15.58
C ASP A 256 8.44 -14.52 14.26
N ALA A 257 7.19 -14.99 14.31
CA ALA A 257 6.50 -15.57 13.16
C ALA A 257 6.28 -14.54 12.03
N CYS A 258 6.03 -13.27 12.36
CA CYS A 258 5.85 -12.22 11.37
C CYS A 258 7.14 -11.95 10.60
N VAL A 259 8.30 -11.99 11.25
CA VAL A 259 9.60 -11.83 10.55
C VAL A 259 9.81 -12.96 9.54
N ARG A 260 9.51 -14.21 9.93
CA ARG A 260 9.58 -15.37 9.02
C ARG A 260 8.65 -15.20 7.82
N ILE A 261 7.39 -14.83 8.05
CA ILE A 261 6.39 -14.58 6.98
C ILE A 261 6.88 -13.43 6.08
N MET A 262 7.22 -12.28 6.67
CA MET A 262 7.67 -11.08 5.97
C MET A 262 8.86 -11.33 5.01
N ARG A 263 9.78 -12.23 5.37
CA ARG A 263 10.93 -12.55 4.52
C ARG A 263 10.51 -13.15 3.18
N ASP A 264 9.49 -14.00 3.13
CA ASP A 264 9.22 -14.84 1.96
C ASP A 264 7.81 -14.70 1.38
N SER A 265 6.90 -13.99 2.03
CA SER A 265 5.51 -13.86 1.57
C SER A 265 5.32 -12.88 0.40
N THR A 266 6.15 -11.84 0.31
CA THR A 266 6.04 -10.82 -0.74
C THR A 266 6.68 -11.27 -2.06
N GLU A 267 6.20 -10.71 -3.17
CA GLU A 267 6.75 -11.01 -4.50
C GLU A 267 8.20 -10.54 -4.64
N GLU A 268 8.49 -9.37 -4.09
CA GLU A 268 9.81 -8.78 -3.97
C GLU A 268 10.73 -9.70 -3.14
N GLY A 269 10.27 -10.20 -1.99
CA GLY A 269 11.03 -11.15 -1.18
C GLY A 269 11.33 -12.46 -1.91
N LYS A 270 10.36 -13.01 -2.64
CA LYS A 270 10.55 -14.20 -3.50
C LYS A 270 11.52 -13.93 -4.64
N LYS A 271 11.48 -12.74 -5.25
CA LYS A 271 12.42 -12.32 -6.30
C LYS A 271 13.84 -12.20 -5.78
N VAL A 272 14.03 -11.59 -4.62
CA VAL A 272 15.34 -11.45 -3.97
C VAL A 272 15.94 -12.82 -3.68
N ALA A 273 15.15 -13.76 -3.15
CA ALA A 273 15.59 -15.13 -2.90
C ALA A 273 16.02 -15.86 -4.19
N ARG A 274 15.25 -15.77 -5.28
CA ARG A 274 15.62 -16.33 -6.60
C ARG A 274 16.95 -15.78 -7.11
N ASN A 275 17.22 -14.50 -6.84
CA ASN A 275 18.43 -13.82 -7.26
C ASN A 275 19.60 -13.99 -6.27
N LYS A 276 19.42 -14.76 -5.19
CA LYS A 276 20.39 -14.91 -4.10
C LYS A 276 20.82 -13.58 -3.47
N GLY A 277 19.91 -12.61 -3.47
CA GLY A 277 20.14 -11.30 -2.86
C GLY A 277 19.99 -11.33 -1.33
N SER A 278 20.64 -10.38 -0.66
CA SER A 278 20.52 -10.20 0.78
C SER A 278 19.16 -9.63 1.17
N LYS A 279 18.69 -9.98 2.37
CA LYS A 279 17.47 -9.42 2.98
C LYS A 279 17.81 -8.86 4.35
N TYR A 280 17.88 -7.54 4.45
CA TYR A 280 18.18 -6.82 5.68
C TYR A 280 16.88 -6.56 6.44
N VAL A 281 16.81 -7.01 7.69
CA VAL A 281 15.63 -6.87 8.57
C VAL A 281 16.01 -5.97 9.74
N ALA A 282 15.06 -5.14 10.17
CA ALA A 282 15.10 -4.51 11.48
C ALA A 282 13.68 -4.37 12.03
N CYS A 283 13.49 -4.78 13.28
CA CYS A 283 12.23 -4.64 14.00
C CYS A 283 12.36 -3.68 15.18
N TYR A 284 11.34 -2.86 15.41
CA TYR A 284 11.31 -1.85 16.47
C TYR A 284 10.02 -1.92 17.27
N ARG A 285 10.14 -1.95 18.58
CA ARG A 285 9.01 -1.84 19.51
C ARG A 285 8.67 -0.36 19.73
N ARG A 286 7.39 -0.02 19.72
CA ARG A 286 6.88 1.29 20.15
C ARG A 286 6.86 1.33 21.68
N ILE A 287 7.72 2.14 22.28
CA ILE A 287 7.82 2.28 23.74
C ILE A 287 6.81 3.30 24.28
N ALA A 288 6.62 3.32 25.61
CA ALA A 288 5.70 4.27 26.24
C ALA A 288 6.12 5.72 25.99
N ASN A 289 5.14 6.63 26.01
CA ASN A 289 5.47 8.06 26.01
C ASN A 289 6.24 8.37 27.31
N PRO A 290 7.28 9.23 27.28
CA PRO A 290 7.93 9.70 28.49
C PRO A 290 6.91 10.29 29.46
N GLU A 291 7.07 10.01 30.75
CA GLU A 291 6.29 10.70 31.78
C GLU A 291 6.64 12.20 31.73
N LEU A 292 5.60 13.04 31.72
CA LEU A 292 5.71 14.50 31.67
C LEU A 292 6.05 15.10 33.04
#